data_AF-A0A6I2WE37-F1
#
_entry.id   AF-A0A6I2WE37-F1
#
_cell.length_a   1.000
_cell.length_b   1.000
_cell.length_c   1.000
_cell.angle_alpha   90.00
_cell.angle_beta   90.00
_cell.angle_gamma   90.00
#
_symmetry.space_group_name_H-M   'P 1'
#
loop_
_entity.id
_entity.type
_entity.pdbx_description
1 polymer ?
#
loop_
_entity_poly.entity_id
_entity_poly.type
_entity_poly.pdbx_seq_one_letter_code
_entity_poly.pdbx_strand_id
1 'polypeptide(L)'
;MLTRSLQERFPGVVVSSFASSAIGTGQMADSLRVQLQHTGNSLVPKTLIAKVPKANEASRAASRMTRCYEVETSFYSEVYSLVDARVPDCYHVEYSAHDDEFLLLLEDLAPAKQGDQLGGCSVDDAILAVTEMAKLHGSLWGSPLTRNMEWLHRSRSDSAEVTSQLLQSVYPSFCQRFDGRLDNEVMKVGQKFVNQFPTYFAAQPKSNTVVHRDFRLDNLLFGDWDGNRGVAILDWQTVCEGVAISDLSYFVGSALLPEVRANREREVVNHYVSVINTYGVGLTQEEAWRQYRLFSFGGFVMAIVASMLVEQTERGDEMFMAMANRHGQQILQLEAQSFLS
;
A
#
# COMPACT_ATOMS: atom_id res chain seq x y z
N MET A 1 -22.97 19.73 5.64
CA MET A 1 -22.23 18.71 4.85
C MET A 1 -22.47 17.31 5.42
N LEU A 2 -21.98 16.97 6.62
CA LEU A 2 -22.08 15.60 7.19
C LEU A 2 -23.48 14.99 7.17
N THR A 3 -24.53 15.75 7.54
CA THR A 3 -25.92 15.28 7.40
C THR A 3 -26.23 14.82 5.98
N ARG A 4 -25.91 15.65 4.97
CA ARG A 4 -26.13 15.31 3.55
C ARG A 4 -25.33 14.08 3.15
N SER A 5 -24.05 14.04 3.51
CA SER A 5 -23.13 12.96 3.14
C SER A 5 -23.55 11.59 3.70
N LEU A 6 -24.15 11.56 4.89
CA LEU A 6 -24.57 10.32 5.55
C LEU A 6 -25.99 9.87 5.17
N GLN A 7 -26.80 10.70 4.52
CA GLN A 7 -28.21 10.37 4.24
C GLN A 7 -28.39 9.19 3.29
N GLU A 8 -27.47 9.00 2.33
CA GLU A 8 -27.55 7.87 1.40
C GLU A 8 -27.38 6.53 2.12
N ARG A 9 -26.39 6.44 3.01
CA ARG A 9 -26.13 5.22 3.79
C ARG A 9 -27.08 5.07 4.98
N PHE A 10 -27.47 6.19 5.59
CA PHE A 10 -28.31 6.24 6.79
C PHE A 10 -29.48 7.21 6.62
N PRO A 11 -30.52 6.83 5.85
CA PRO A 11 -31.67 7.70 5.62
C PRO A 11 -32.29 8.20 6.93
N GLY A 12 -32.62 9.49 6.96
CA GLY A 12 -33.24 10.16 8.12
C GLY A 12 -32.25 10.65 9.20
N VAL A 13 -30.94 10.43 9.05
CA VAL A 13 -29.95 11.00 9.98
C VAL A 13 -29.92 12.52 9.93
N VAL A 14 -29.84 13.17 11.09
CA VAL A 14 -29.56 14.60 11.22
C VAL A 14 -28.42 14.79 12.21
N VAL A 15 -27.25 15.21 11.72
CA VAL A 15 -26.11 15.56 12.56
C VAL A 15 -26.35 16.95 13.16
N SER A 16 -26.43 17.02 14.50
CA SER A 16 -26.65 18.27 15.24
C SER A 16 -25.35 19.00 15.58
N SER A 17 -24.29 18.24 15.86
CA SER A 17 -22.94 18.78 16.11
C SER A 17 -21.89 17.69 15.90
N PHE A 18 -20.63 18.09 15.77
CA PHE A 18 -19.51 17.17 15.72
C PHE A 18 -18.27 17.80 16.35
N ALA A 19 -17.35 16.95 16.81
CA ALA A 19 -15.99 17.32 17.17
C ALA A 19 -15.01 16.49 16.35
N SER A 20 -13.88 17.07 15.96
CA SER A 20 -12.84 16.35 15.22
C SER A 20 -11.48 16.49 15.89
N SER A 21 -10.67 15.44 15.76
CA SER A 21 -9.28 15.41 16.19
C SER A 21 -8.44 14.73 15.13
N ALA A 22 -7.27 15.29 14.81
CA ALA A 22 -6.32 14.67 13.88
C ALA A 22 -5.85 13.32 14.41
N ILE A 23 -5.73 12.35 13.50
CA ILE A 23 -5.17 11.02 13.77
C ILE A 23 -4.14 10.66 12.70
N GLY A 24 -3.12 9.91 13.10
CA GLY A 24 -2.03 9.52 12.22
C GLY A 24 -1.14 10.69 11.79
N THR A 25 -0.25 10.42 10.83
CA THR A 25 0.73 11.39 10.30
C THR A 25 0.56 11.61 8.81
N GLY A 26 -0.67 11.47 8.29
CA GLY A 26 -0.97 11.43 6.85
C GLY A 26 -0.15 12.46 6.07
N GLN A 27 0.60 12.02 5.07
CA GLN A 27 1.53 12.90 4.33
C GLN A 27 0.80 13.69 3.22
N MET A 28 -0.14 13.04 2.54
CA MET A 28 -0.88 13.61 1.39
C MET A 28 -2.25 14.18 1.76
N ALA A 29 -2.93 13.57 2.73
CA ALA A 29 -4.25 13.99 3.21
C ALA A 29 -4.32 14.00 4.74
N ASP A 30 -5.20 14.83 5.31
CA ASP A 30 -5.48 14.83 6.74
C ASP A 30 -6.50 13.73 7.06
N SER A 31 -6.24 12.98 8.12
CA SER A 31 -7.17 12.00 8.68
C SER A 31 -7.68 12.50 10.02
N LEU A 32 -9.00 12.66 10.14
CA LEU A 32 -9.66 13.21 11.31
C LEU A 32 -10.60 12.16 11.88
N ARG A 33 -10.44 11.82 13.16
CA ARG A 33 -11.51 11.12 13.89
C ARG A 33 -12.61 12.14 14.20
N VAL A 34 -13.82 11.88 13.73
CA VAL A 34 -15.00 12.73 13.93
C VAL A 34 -15.94 12.03 14.90
N GLN A 35 -16.26 12.69 16.01
CA GLN A 35 -17.28 12.28 16.95
C GLN A 35 -18.58 12.99 16.61
N LEU A 36 -19.67 12.24 16.40
CA LEU A 36 -20.95 12.78 15.96
C LEU A 36 -21.96 12.85 17.11
N GLN A 37 -22.70 13.96 17.17
CA GLN A 37 -24.00 14.02 17.80
C GLN A 37 -25.05 14.06 16.71
N HIS A 38 -25.97 13.09 16.71
CA HIS A 38 -26.98 12.96 15.68
C HIS A 38 -28.33 12.50 16.24
N THR A 39 -29.37 12.68 15.44
CA THR A 39 -30.73 12.19 15.68
C THR A 39 -31.25 11.48 14.44
N GLY A 40 -32.36 10.74 14.58
CA GLY A 40 -32.98 10.01 13.48
C GLY A 40 -32.47 8.56 13.41
N ASN A 41 -31.50 8.29 12.55
CA ASN A 41 -31.04 6.93 12.29
C ASN A 41 -30.01 6.45 13.33
N SER A 42 -30.40 5.48 14.17
CA SER A 42 -29.57 4.96 15.25
C SER A 42 -28.41 4.05 14.80
N LEU A 43 -28.37 3.65 13.52
CA LEU A 43 -27.29 2.82 12.97
C LEU A 43 -26.03 3.63 12.61
N VAL A 44 -26.13 4.97 12.61
CA VAL A 44 -24.99 5.85 12.35
C VAL A 44 -23.99 5.69 13.49
N PRO A 45 -22.71 5.40 13.19
CA PRO A 45 -21.72 5.19 14.23
C PRO A 45 -21.47 6.48 15.02
N LYS A 46 -21.08 6.33 16.29
CA LYS A 46 -20.74 7.47 17.16
C LYS A 46 -19.48 8.18 16.69
N THR A 47 -18.56 7.44 16.08
CA THR A 47 -17.32 7.96 15.52
C THR A 47 -17.13 7.44 14.09
N LEU A 48 -16.48 8.27 13.28
CA LEU A 48 -16.05 7.91 11.93
C LEU A 48 -14.70 8.56 11.64
N ILE A 49 -14.03 8.11 10.58
CA ILE A 49 -12.82 8.75 10.07
C ILE A 49 -13.20 9.59 8.85
N ALA A 50 -12.80 10.86 8.85
CA ALA A 50 -12.85 11.72 7.67
C ALA A 50 -11.45 11.84 7.08
N LYS A 51 -11.26 11.49 5.80
CA LYS A 51 -10.07 11.90 5.03
C LYS A 51 -10.44 13.10 4.16
N VAL A 52 -9.63 14.15 4.25
CA VAL A 52 -9.81 15.43 3.56
C VAL A 52 -8.46 15.95 3.02
N PRO A 53 -8.43 16.81 2.00
CA PRO A 53 -7.20 17.44 1.55
C PRO A 53 -6.49 18.18 2.68
N LYS A 54 -5.16 18.20 2.63
CA LYS A 54 -4.39 19.09 3.50
C LYS A 54 -4.62 20.56 3.15
N ALA A 55 -4.47 21.40 4.16
CA ALA A 55 -4.51 22.85 4.00
C ALA A 55 -3.27 23.43 3.27
N ASN A 56 -2.12 22.74 3.28
CA ASN A 56 -0.88 23.25 2.69
C ASN A 56 -0.79 22.97 1.18
N GLU A 57 -0.41 23.98 0.42
CA GLU A 57 -0.40 23.92 -1.05
C GLU A 57 0.61 22.90 -1.60
N ALA A 58 1.76 22.73 -0.94
CA ALA A 58 2.81 21.78 -1.36
C ALA A 58 2.32 20.32 -1.34
N SER A 59 1.62 19.89 -0.27
CA SER A 59 1.07 18.52 -0.22
C SER A 59 -0.07 18.34 -1.23
N ARG A 60 -0.88 19.37 -1.49
CA ARG A 60 -1.89 19.33 -2.56
C ARG A 60 -1.25 19.19 -3.95
N ALA A 61 -0.15 19.90 -4.21
CA ALA A 61 0.58 19.78 -5.48
C ALA A 61 1.15 18.36 -5.69
N ALA A 62 1.75 17.77 -4.64
CA ALA A 62 2.23 16.39 -4.68
C ALA A 62 1.07 15.39 -4.90
N SER A 63 -0.07 15.62 -4.23
CA SER A 63 -1.29 14.82 -4.36
C SER A 63 -1.86 14.83 -5.78
N ARG A 64 -1.88 16.01 -6.44
CA ARG A 64 -2.29 16.13 -7.85
C ARG A 64 -1.36 15.39 -8.80
N MET A 65 -0.05 15.53 -8.61
CA MET A 65 0.95 14.85 -9.45
C MET A 65 0.82 13.32 -9.34
N THR A 66 0.48 12.82 -8.17
CA THR A 66 0.27 11.39 -7.90
C THR A 66 -1.17 10.94 -8.08
N ARG A 67 -2.10 11.84 -8.42
CA ARG A 67 -3.56 11.58 -8.53
C ARG A 67 -4.13 10.85 -7.31
N CYS A 68 -3.54 11.02 -6.12
CA CYS A 68 -3.81 10.16 -4.98
C CYS A 68 -5.27 10.28 -4.48
N TYR A 69 -5.87 11.47 -4.57
CA TYR A 69 -7.27 11.71 -4.21
C TYR A 69 -8.23 10.98 -5.15
N GLU A 70 -8.03 11.09 -6.46
CA GLU A 70 -8.81 10.36 -7.47
C GLU A 70 -8.72 8.86 -7.22
N VAL A 71 -7.50 8.34 -7.03
CA VAL A 71 -7.27 6.90 -6.87
C VAL A 71 -7.93 6.33 -5.62
N GLU A 72 -7.77 6.98 -4.47
CA GLU A 72 -8.39 6.48 -3.24
C GLU A 72 -9.92 6.58 -3.28
N THR A 73 -10.46 7.68 -3.83
CA THR A 73 -11.91 7.86 -3.94
C THR A 73 -12.55 6.92 -4.96
N SER A 74 -11.89 6.67 -6.09
CA SER A 74 -12.33 5.69 -7.07
C SER A 74 -12.27 4.25 -6.55
N PHE A 75 -11.27 3.90 -5.74
CA PHE A 75 -11.24 2.60 -5.06
C PHE A 75 -12.49 2.40 -4.19
N TYR A 76 -12.81 3.36 -3.32
CA TYR A 76 -14.00 3.26 -2.46
C TYR A 76 -15.32 3.32 -3.23
N SER A 77 -15.34 3.97 -4.40
CA SER A 77 -16.54 4.08 -5.23
C SER A 77 -16.80 2.85 -6.10
N GLU A 78 -15.75 2.21 -6.63
CA GLU A 78 -15.89 1.21 -7.70
C GLU A 78 -15.32 -0.18 -7.34
N VAL A 79 -14.35 -0.28 -6.44
CA VAL A 79 -13.61 -1.53 -6.15
C VAL A 79 -13.90 -2.08 -4.77
N TYR A 80 -14.13 -1.21 -3.78
CA TYR A 80 -14.35 -1.58 -2.39
C TYR A 80 -15.40 -2.68 -2.20
N SER A 81 -16.54 -2.62 -2.91
CA SER A 81 -17.59 -3.62 -2.79
C SER A 81 -17.32 -4.92 -3.56
N LEU A 82 -16.20 -5.01 -4.29
CA LEU A 82 -15.83 -6.16 -5.12
C LEU A 82 -14.74 -7.03 -4.48
N VAL A 83 -14.17 -6.61 -3.35
CA VAL A 83 -13.07 -7.30 -2.69
C VAL A 83 -13.54 -7.95 -1.39
N ASP A 84 -13.06 -9.15 -1.10
CA ASP A 84 -13.38 -9.86 0.15
C ASP A 84 -12.45 -9.51 1.31
N ALA A 85 -11.39 -8.75 1.04
CA ALA A 85 -10.45 -8.30 2.05
C ALA A 85 -11.13 -7.35 3.04
N ARG A 86 -10.67 -7.37 4.29
CA ARG A 86 -11.14 -6.44 5.31
C ARG A 86 -10.61 -5.03 5.02
N VAL A 87 -11.53 -4.16 4.63
CA VAL A 87 -11.33 -2.72 4.38
C VAL A 87 -12.31 -1.94 5.25
N PRO A 88 -11.96 -0.75 5.79
CA PRO A 88 -12.92 0.09 6.52
C PRO A 88 -14.22 0.28 5.74
N ASP A 89 -15.38 0.16 6.41
CA ASP A 89 -16.65 0.48 5.75
C ASP A 89 -16.62 1.91 5.21
N CYS A 90 -17.05 2.08 3.96
CA CYS A 90 -17.21 3.40 3.36
C CYS A 90 -18.64 3.90 3.53
N TYR A 91 -18.80 5.01 4.24
CA TYR A 91 -20.10 5.66 4.44
C TYR A 91 -20.38 6.75 3.41
N HIS A 92 -19.35 7.37 2.84
CA HIS A 92 -19.50 8.41 1.83
C HIS A 92 -18.20 8.65 1.06
N VAL A 93 -18.34 8.95 -0.24
CA VAL A 93 -17.27 9.42 -1.12
C VAL A 93 -17.76 10.68 -1.85
N GLU A 94 -16.96 11.75 -1.84
CA GLU A 94 -17.14 12.96 -2.65
C GLU A 94 -15.76 13.32 -3.24
N TYR A 95 -15.68 13.58 -4.55
CA TYR A 95 -14.45 14.00 -5.23
C TYR A 95 -14.76 15.06 -6.28
N SER A 96 -14.02 16.17 -6.26
CA SER A 96 -14.06 17.22 -7.27
C SER A 96 -12.66 17.44 -7.84
N ALA A 97 -12.44 16.97 -9.06
CA ALA A 97 -11.19 17.22 -9.79
C ALA A 97 -10.99 18.73 -10.09
N HIS A 98 -12.08 19.48 -10.28
CA HIS A 98 -12.05 20.91 -10.55
C HIS A 98 -11.54 21.70 -9.34
N ASP A 99 -12.06 21.38 -8.15
CA ASP A 99 -11.73 22.10 -6.92
C ASP A 99 -10.52 21.50 -6.20
N ASP A 100 -10.01 20.36 -6.68
CA ASP A 100 -8.97 19.56 -6.02
C ASP A 100 -9.37 19.17 -4.58
N GLU A 101 -10.66 18.91 -4.38
CA GLU A 101 -11.26 18.59 -3.09
C GLU A 101 -11.77 17.15 -3.07
N PHE A 102 -11.72 16.52 -1.90
CA PHE A 102 -12.36 15.23 -1.68
C PHE A 102 -12.85 15.07 -0.24
N LEU A 103 -13.78 14.16 -0.03
CA LEU A 103 -14.19 13.70 1.28
C LEU A 103 -14.41 12.19 1.24
N LEU A 104 -13.71 11.47 2.10
CA LEU A 104 -14.04 10.09 2.46
C LEU A 104 -14.53 10.05 3.90
N LEU A 105 -15.69 9.45 4.13
CA LEU A 105 -16.17 9.11 5.47
C LEU A 105 -16.10 7.59 5.62
N LEU A 106 -15.23 7.13 6.50
CA LEU A 106 -14.88 5.72 6.70
C LEU A 106 -15.19 5.26 8.13
N GLU A 107 -15.31 3.96 8.31
CA GLU A 107 -15.38 3.28 9.60
C GLU A 107 -14.22 3.68 10.51
N ASP A 108 -14.53 3.98 11.77
CA ASP A 108 -13.51 4.10 12.81
C ASP A 108 -13.24 2.73 13.44
N LEU A 109 -12.07 2.18 13.15
CA LEU A 109 -11.66 0.83 13.56
C LEU A 109 -11.14 0.75 15.00
N ALA A 110 -11.31 1.79 15.84
CA ALA A 110 -10.92 1.71 17.23
C ALA A 110 -11.62 0.52 17.95
N PRO A 111 -10.91 -0.26 18.78
CA PRO A 111 -9.56 -0.02 19.31
C PRO A 111 -8.42 -0.72 18.55
N ALA A 112 -8.60 -1.08 17.28
CA ALA A 112 -7.54 -1.70 16.47
C ALA A 112 -6.26 -0.84 16.42
N LYS A 113 -5.11 -1.49 16.33
CA LYS A 113 -3.79 -0.87 16.46
C LYS A 113 -3.00 -0.96 15.16
N GLN A 114 -2.30 0.11 14.84
CA GLN A 114 -1.40 0.17 13.70
C GLN A 114 -0.24 -0.81 13.86
N GLY A 115 0.16 -1.46 12.76
CA GLY A 115 1.40 -2.21 12.72
C GLY A 115 2.63 -1.31 12.87
N ASP A 116 3.76 -1.90 13.26
CA ASP A 116 5.02 -1.17 13.44
C ASP A 116 5.99 -1.47 12.29
N GLN A 117 6.05 -0.58 11.30
CA GLN A 117 6.97 -0.76 10.18
C GLN A 117 8.45 -0.76 10.59
N LEU A 118 8.83 -0.03 11.64
CA LEU A 118 10.23 0.05 12.09
C LEU A 118 10.61 -1.15 12.94
N GLY A 119 9.73 -1.63 13.82
CA GLY A 119 9.94 -2.84 14.62
C GLY A 119 9.78 -4.15 13.83
N GLY A 120 9.02 -4.11 12.73
CA GLY A 120 8.58 -5.32 12.03
C GLY A 120 7.44 -6.03 12.78
N CYS A 121 7.06 -7.22 12.31
CA CYS A 121 6.00 -8.02 12.93
C CYS A 121 6.41 -9.47 13.18
N SER A 122 5.57 -10.18 13.92
CA SER A 122 5.70 -11.63 14.09
C SER A 122 5.29 -12.38 12.80
N VAL A 123 5.70 -13.64 12.67
CA VAL A 123 5.26 -14.48 11.54
C VAL A 123 3.74 -14.66 11.56
N ASP A 124 3.13 -14.81 12.73
CA ASP A 124 1.67 -14.95 12.87
C ASP A 124 0.93 -13.70 12.37
N ASP A 125 1.47 -12.50 12.65
CA ASP A 125 0.93 -11.24 12.13
C ASP A 125 1.09 -11.12 10.61
N ALA A 126 2.25 -11.55 10.10
CA ALA A 126 2.47 -11.61 8.66
C ALA A 126 1.46 -12.55 7.98
N ILE A 127 1.15 -13.70 8.59
CA ILE A 127 0.15 -14.66 8.10
C ILE A 127 -1.25 -14.03 8.04
N LEU A 128 -1.65 -13.29 9.08
CA LEU A 128 -2.93 -12.56 9.06
C LEU A 128 -2.96 -11.53 7.92
N ALA A 129 -1.90 -10.74 7.78
CA ALA A 129 -1.80 -9.72 6.75
C ALA A 129 -1.82 -10.31 5.32
N VAL A 130 -1.04 -11.36 5.05
CA VAL A 130 -1.04 -11.98 3.72
C VAL A 130 -2.32 -12.77 3.42
N THR A 131 -3.09 -13.14 4.44
CA THR A 131 -4.43 -13.70 4.25
C THR A 131 -5.38 -12.65 3.68
N GLU A 132 -5.42 -11.44 4.25
CA GLU A 132 -6.22 -10.34 3.71
C GLU A 132 -5.71 -9.88 2.34
N MET A 133 -4.40 -9.88 2.13
CA MET A 133 -3.80 -9.63 0.81
C MET A 133 -4.27 -10.66 -0.23
N ALA A 134 -4.28 -11.95 0.11
CA ALA A 134 -4.73 -13.00 -0.78
C ALA A 134 -6.22 -12.88 -1.13
N LYS A 135 -7.06 -12.43 -0.18
CA LYS A 135 -8.46 -12.10 -0.44
C LYS A 135 -8.59 -10.95 -1.44
N LEU A 136 -7.87 -9.84 -1.22
CA LEU A 136 -7.83 -8.70 -2.14
C LEU A 136 -7.48 -9.15 -3.57
N HIS A 137 -6.38 -9.87 -3.70
CA HIS A 137 -5.88 -10.32 -4.99
C HIS A 137 -6.79 -11.37 -5.64
N GLY A 138 -7.32 -12.30 -4.84
CA GLY A 138 -8.16 -13.41 -5.29
C GLY A 138 -9.51 -12.96 -5.85
N SER A 139 -10.19 -12.01 -5.19
CA SER A 139 -11.53 -11.54 -5.60
C SER A 139 -11.54 -10.91 -7.00
N LEU A 140 -10.42 -10.35 -7.45
CA LEU A 140 -10.31 -9.63 -8.73
C LEU A 140 -9.30 -10.25 -9.70
N TRP A 141 -8.84 -11.48 -9.45
CA TRP A 141 -7.86 -12.14 -10.32
C TRP A 141 -8.40 -12.33 -11.75
N GLY A 142 -7.77 -11.66 -12.71
CA GLY A 142 -8.17 -11.69 -14.13
C GLY A 142 -9.59 -11.15 -14.39
N SER A 143 -10.17 -10.43 -13.44
CA SER A 143 -11.57 -10.02 -13.50
C SER A 143 -11.83 -9.08 -14.68
N PRO A 144 -12.89 -9.29 -15.48
CA PRO A 144 -13.27 -8.35 -16.54
C PRO A 144 -13.75 -7.00 -16.00
N LEU A 145 -14.16 -6.93 -14.73
CA LEU A 145 -14.73 -5.73 -14.11
C LEU A 145 -13.74 -4.56 -14.08
N THR A 146 -12.44 -4.85 -13.98
CA THR A 146 -11.40 -3.84 -13.86
C THR A 146 -11.00 -3.21 -15.20
N ARG A 147 -11.32 -3.84 -16.34
CA ARG A 147 -10.78 -3.44 -17.66
C ARG A 147 -11.16 -2.02 -18.11
N ASN A 148 -12.31 -1.55 -17.65
CA ASN A 148 -12.87 -0.25 -18.05
C ASN A 148 -12.59 0.85 -16.99
N MET A 149 -11.88 0.51 -15.91
CA MET A 149 -11.51 1.46 -14.86
C MET A 149 -10.21 2.17 -15.27
N GLU A 150 -10.29 3.23 -16.08
CA GLU A 150 -9.11 3.90 -16.63
C GLU A 150 -8.14 4.41 -15.54
N TRP A 151 -8.67 4.89 -14.42
CA TRP A 151 -7.89 5.36 -13.26
C TRP A 151 -7.01 4.25 -12.66
N LEU A 152 -7.45 2.99 -12.75
CA LEU A 152 -6.75 1.82 -12.21
C LEU A 152 -5.56 1.41 -13.11
N HIS A 153 -5.60 1.75 -14.39
CA HIS A 153 -4.60 1.38 -15.40
C HIS A 153 -3.48 2.41 -15.59
N ARG A 154 -3.25 3.23 -14.56
CA ARG A 154 -2.27 4.33 -14.55
C ARG A 154 -0.81 3.93 -14.75
N SER A 155 -0.45 2.66 -14.54
CA SER A 155 0.90 2.13 -14.76
C SER A 155 1.15 1.69 -16.22
N ARG A 156 0.12 1.67 -17.09
CA ARG A 156 0.29 1.26 -18.51
C ARG A 156 1.19 2.21 -19.31
N SER A 157 1.36 3.45 -18.84
CA SER A 157 2.26 4.44 -19.43
C SER A 157 3.70 4.35 -18.89
N ASP A 158 3.98 3.47 -17.92
CA ASP A 158 5.31 3.34 -17.35
C ASP A 158 6.26 2.81 -18.43
N SER A 159 7.26 3.62 -18.77
CA SER A 159 8.29 3.25 -19.73
C SER A 159 9.54 2.81 -18.97
N ALA A 160 10.04 1.62 -19.31
CA ALA A 160 11.31 1.11 -18.80
C ALA A 160 12.44 2.13 -18.93
N GLU A 161 12.44 2.89 -20.04
CA GLU A 161 13.44 3.91 -20.33
C GLU A 161 13.32 5.11 -19.39
N VAL A 162 12.11 5.63 -19.17
CA VAL A 162 11.88 6.77 -18.28
C VAL A 162 12.25 6.41 -16.85
N THR A 163 11.82 5.25 -16.36
CA THR A 163 12.18 4.80 -15.00
C THR A 163 13.67 4.52 -14.89
N SER A 164 14.30 3.93 -15.91
CA SER A 164 15.75 3.72 -15.94
C SER A 164 16.53 5.04 -15.86
N GLN A 165 16.13 6.06 -16.63
CA GLN A 165 16.76 7.37 -16.61
C GLN A 165 16.60 8.06 -15.25
N LEU A 166 15.41 8.00 -14.66
CA LEU A 166 15.16 8.51 -13.33
C LEU A 166 16.08 7.84 -12.31
N LEU A 167 16.08 6.51 -12.26
CA LEU A 167 16.93 5.75 -11.34
C LEU A 167 18.41 6.07 -11.51
N GLN A 168 18.92 6.12 -12.75
CA GLN A 168 20.30 6.48 -13.03
C GLN A 168 20.66 7.89 -12.55
N SER A 169 19.72 8.83 -12.66
CA SER A 169 19.93 10.22 -12.22
C SER A 169 19.95 10.38 -10.70
N VAL A 170 19.10 9.65 -9.97
CA VAL A 170 18.93 9.85 -8.52
C VAL A 170 19.79 8.92 -7.66
N TYR A 171 20.20 7.76 -8.21
CA TYR A 171 20.93 6.74 -7.45
C TYR A 171 22.28 7.21 -6.85
N PRO A 172 23.11 8.00 -7.56
CA PRO A 172 24.35 8.53 -6.97
C PRO A 172 24.08 9.44 -5.76
N SER A 173 23.09 10.34 -5.88
CA SER A 173 22.68 11.23 -4.79
C SER A 173 22.08 10.47 -3.61
N PHE A 174 21.31 9.40 -3.88
CA PHE A 174 20.81 8.49 -2.87
C PHE A 174 21.95 7.83 -2.08
N CYS A 175 22.95 7.28 -2.78
CA CYS A 175 24.12 6.68 -2.13
C CYS A 175 24.88 7.71 -1.28
N GLN A 176 25.06 8.93 -1.79
CA GLN A 176 25.71 10.01 -1.05
C GLN A 176 24.92 10.41 0.20
N ARG A 177 23.60 10.51 0.12
CA ARG A 177 22.72 10.88 1.24
C ARG A 177 22.80 9.90 2.40
N PHE A 178 22.95 8.61 2.09
CA PHE A 178 23.00 7.54 3.09
C PHE A 178 24.38 6.88 3.22
N ASP A 179 25.45 7.61 2.85
CA ASP A 179 26.82 7.13 2.98
C ASP A 179 27.13 6.78 4.44
N GLY A 180 27.80 5.64 4.65
CA GLY A 180 28.05 5.07 5.98
C GLY A 180 26.83 4.51 6.72
N ARG A 181 25.62 4.58 6.14
CA ARG A 181 24.37 4.02 6.73
C ARG A 181 23.77 2.89 5.90
N LEU A 182 24.08 2.82 4.60
CA LEU A 182 23.73 1.68 3.75
C LEU A 182 24.82 0.62 3.78
N ASP A 183 24.41 -0.64 3.79
CA ASP A 183 25.34 -1.76 3.66
C ASP A 183 26.06 -1.69 2.30
N ASN A 184 27.38 -1.90 2.29
CA ASN A 184 28.19 -1.83 1.06
C ASN A 184 27.69 -2.80 -0.04
N GLU A 185 27.24 -3.99 0.34
CA GLU A 185 26.70 -4.97 -0.61
C GLU A 185 25.33 -4.53 -1.16
N VAL A 186 24.54 -3.80 -0.37
CA VAL A 186 23.27 -3.21 -0.81
C VAL A 186 23.53 -2.10 -1.84
N MET A 187 24.54 -1.27 -1.62
CA MET A 187 24.95 -0.27 -2.63
C MET A 187 25.47 -0.92 -3.91
N LYS A 188 26.21 -2.03 -3.83
CA LYS A 188 26.68 -2.75 -5.03
C LYS A 188 25.54 -3.37 -5.82
N VAL A 189 24.61 -4.06 -5.14
CA VAL A 189 23.47 -4.69 -5.81
C VAL A 189 22.53 -3.64 -6.40
N GLY A 190 22.34 -2.52 -5.71
CA GLY A 190 21.57 -1.39 -6.21
C GLY A 190 22.18 -0.78 -7.46
N GLN A 191 23.51 -0.60 -7.51
CA GLN A 191 24.18 -0.08 -8.71
C GLN A 191 24.02 -1.04 -9.90
N LYS A 192 24.14 -2.35 -9.65
CA LYS A 192 23.90 -3.37 -10.69
C LYS A 192 22.46 -3.32 -11.19
N PHE A 193 21.50 -3.21 -10.28
CA PHE A 193 20.07 -3.10 -10.60
C PHE A 193 19.77 -1.86 -11.44
N VAL A 194 20.24 -0.68 -11.05
CA VAL A 194 20.03 0.57 -11.80
C VAL A 194 20.60 0.48 -13.22
N ASN A 195 21.74 -0.17 -13.39
CA ASN A 195 22.35 -0.38 -14.72
C ASN A 195 21.59 -1.42 -15.57
N GLN A 196 20.88 -2.35 -14.93
CA GLN A 196 20.18 -3.46 -15.59
C GLN A 196 18.65 -3.35 -15.45
N PHE A 197 18.15 -2.16 -15.15
CA PHE A 197 16.71 -1.93 -14.94
C PHE A 197 15.86 -2.35 -16.15
N PRO A 198 16.24 -2.09 -17.41
CA PRO A 198 15.48 -2.56 -18.56
C PRO A 198 15.32 -4.09 -18.61
N THR A 199 16.37 -4.83 -18.26
CA THR A 199 16.36 -6.31 -18.17
C THR A 199 15.38 -6.78 -17.10
N TYR A 200 15.43 -6.17 -15.91
CA TYR A 200 14.48 -6.43 -14.83
C TYR A 200 13.03 -6.15 -15.24
N PHE A 201 12.79 -4.99 -15.86
CA PHE A 201 11.46 -4.57 -16.30
C PHE A 201 10.88 -5.56 -17.31
N ALA A 202 11.69 -6.00 -18.29
CA ALA A 202 11.27 -6.96 -19.30
C ALA A 202 10.96 -8.36 -18.74
N ALA A 203 11.52 -8.73 -17.58
CA ALA A 203 11.28 -10.01 -16.94
C ALA A 203 9.95 -10.08 -16.15
N GLN A 204 9.27 -8.95 -15.96
CA GLN A 204 8.03 -8.90 -15.18
C GLN A 204 6.87 -9.57 -15.92
N PRO A 205 6.07 -10.42 -15.23
CA PRO A 205 4.87 -10.98 -15.82
C PRO A 205 3.79 -9.90 -16.02
N LYS A 206 2.77 -10.23 -16.82
CA LYS A 206 1.61 -9.35 -16.99
C LYS A 206 0.83 -9.21 -15.68
N SER A 207 0.21 -8.05 -15.49
CA SER A 207 -0.73 -7.81 -14.41
C SER A 207 -1.85 -8.85 -14.40
N ASN A 208 -2.27 -9.22 -13.20
CA ASN A 208 -3.25 -10.29 -12.98
C ASN A 208 -4.35 -9.92 -11.99
N THR A 209 -4.24 -8.81 -11.25
CA THR A 209 -5.26 -8.38 -10.29
C THR A 209 -5.08 -6.90 -9.90
N VAL A 210 -5.90 -6.44 -8.95
CA VAL A 210 -5.73 -5.17 -8.25
C VAL A 210 -4.71 -5.34 -7.12
N VAL A 211 -3.70 -4.48 -7.08
CA VAL A 211 -2.65 -4.47 -6.05
C VAL A 211 -2.65 -3.16 -5.28
N HIS A 212 -2.33 -3.22 -4.00
CA HIS A 212 -2.25 -2.09 -3.09
C HIS A 212 -1.02 -1.21 -3.35
N ARG A 213 0.13 -1.81 -3.70
CA ARG A 213 1.45 -1.20 -3.95
C ARG A 213 2.19 -0.58 -2.77
N ASP A 214 1.49 -0.16 -1.73
CA ASP A 214 2.10 0.27 -0.47
C ASP A 214 1.63 -0.62 0.69
N PHE A 215 1.58 -1.94 0.47
CA PHE A 215 1.13 -2.89 1.48
C PHE A 215 2.23 -3.09 2.54
N ARG A 216 2.15 -2.33 3.63
CA ARG A 216 3.17 -2.27 4.69
C ARG A 216 2.51 -2.13 6.06
N LEU A 217 3.21 -2.44 7.14
CA LEU A 217 2.64 -2.53 8.49
C LEU A 217 1.98 -1.22 8.95
N ASP A 218 2.52 -0.06 8.56
CA ASP A 218 1.93 1.24 8.87
C ASP A 218 0.54 1.43 8.23
N ASN A 219 0.24 0.71 7.16
CA ASN A 219 -1.05 0.78 6.45
C ASN A 219 -1.99 -0.37 6.86
N LEU A 220 -1.68 -1.08 7.95
CA LEU A 220 -2.49 -2.18 8.48
C LEU A 220 -2.93 -1.88 9.92
N LEU A 221 -4.20 -2.14 10.22
CA LEU A 221 -4.70 -2.16 11.60
C LEU A 221 -4.98 -3.59 12.05
N PHE A 222 -4.41 -3.98 13.18
CA PHE A 222 -4.64 -5.25 13.85
C PHE A 222 -5.68 -5.08 14.94
N GLY A 223 -6.72 -5.90 14.92
CA GLY A 223 -7.84 -5.83 15.85
C GLY A 223 -8.58 -7.15 15.96
N ASP A 224 -9.69 -7.14 16.69
CA ASP A 224 -10.58 -8.28 16.83
C ASP A 224 -11.92 -7.96 16.17
N TRP A 225 -12.35 -8.82 15.23
CA TRP A 225 -13.65 -8.74 14.55
C TRP A 225 -14.35 -10.09 14.71
N ASP A 226 -15.60 -10.06 15.16
CA ASP A 226 -16.41 -11.26 15.42
C ASP A 226 -15.70 -12.30 16.33
N GLY A 227 -14.93 -11.81 17.31
CA GLY A 227 -14.18 -12.64 18.25
C GLY A 227 -12.88 -13.23 17.70
N ASN A 228 -12.49 -12.88 16.47
CA ASN A 228 -11.26 -13.34 15.84
C ASN A 228 -10.31 -12.17 15.59
N ARG A 229 -9.04 -12.39 15.92
CA ARG A 229 -7.97 -11.46 15.58
C ARG A 229 -7.80 -11.41 14.06
N GLY A 230 -7.68 -10.21 13.50
CA GLY A 230 -7.54 -10.01 12.06
C GLY A 230 -6.69 -8.80 11.70
N VAL A 231 -6.79 -8.39 10.43
CA VAL A 231 -6.13 -7.21 9.87
C VAL A 231 -7.15 -6.44 9.03
N ALA A 232 -7.11 -5.11 9.07
CA ALA A 232 -7.79 -4.24 8.11
C ALA A 232 -6.76 -3.45 7.29
N ILE A 233 -6.98 -3.37 5.97
CA ILE A 233 -6.10 -2.70 5.03
C ILE A 233 -6.54 -1.24 4.87
N LEU A 234 -5.61 -0.31 5.08
CA LEU A 234 -5.82 1.13 4.96
C LEU A 234 -5.03 1.72 3.80
N ASP A 235 -5.36 2.98 3.47
CA ASP A 235 -4.58 3.86 2.59
C ASP A 235 -4.44 3.39 1.14
N TRP A 236 -5.56 3.45 0.43
CA TRP A 236 -5.69 2.94 -0.95
C TRP A 236 -5.20 3.90 -2.03
N GLN A 237 -4.43 4.93 -1.67
CA GLN A 237 -4.00 5.98 -2.58
C GLN A 237 -3.00 5.53 -3.68
N THR A 238 -2.38 4.35 -3.49
CA THR A 238 -1.42 3.77 -4.45
C THR A 238 -1.99 2.61 -5.27
N VAL A 239 -3.26 2.25 -5.06
CA VAL A 239 -3.88 1.08 -5.69
C VAL A 239 -3.90 1.18 -7.21
N CYS A 240 -3.58 0.09 -7.89
CA CYS A 240 -3.66 0.00 -9.36
C CYS A 240 -3.77 -1.46 -9.83
N GLU A 241 -3.87 -1.67 -11.15
CA GLU A 241 -3.68 -2.98 -11.76
C GLU A 241 -2.20 -3.38 -11.70
N GLY A 242 -1.91 -4.62 -11.29
CA GLY A 242 -0.54 -5.11 -11.15
C GLY A 242 -0.42 -6.61 -10.96
N VAL A 243 0.77 -7.04 -10.54
CA VAL A 243 1.10 -8.45 -10.29
C VAL A 243 0.96 -8.72 -8.80
N ALA A 244 0.05 -9.61 -8.41
CA ALA A 244 -0.26 -9.89 -7.02
C ALA A 244 0.96 -10.18 -6.12
N ILE A 245 1.96 -10.90 -6.64
CA ILE A 245 3.17 -11.26 -5.88
C ILE A 245 4.07 -10.05 -5.59
N SER A 246 3.91 -8.94 -6.30
CA SER A 246 4.68 -7.72 -6.02
C SER A 246 4.38 -7.15 -4.63
N ASP A 247 3.10 -7.10 -4.24
CA ASP A 247 2.68 -6.70 -2.89
C ASP A 247 3.18 -7.68 -1.82
N LEU A 248 3.13 -8.99 -2.09
CA LEU A 248 3.64 -10.01 -1.18
C LEU A 248 5.13 -9.83 -0.91
N SER A 249 5.92 -9.66 -1.98
CA SER A 249 7.36 -9.43 -1.89
C SER A 249 7.70 -8.14 -1.14
N TYR A 250 6.99 -7.06 -1.46
CA TYR A 250 7.16 -5.77 -0.81
C TYR A 250 6.82 -5.83 0.69
N PHE A 251 5.69 -6.45 1.05
CA PHE A 251 5.28 -6.61 2.43
C PHE A 251 6.27 -7.45 3.23
N VAL A 252 6.56 -8.69 2.80
CA VAL A 252 7.42 -9.59 3.57
C VAL A 252 8.83 -9.04 3.69
N GLY A 253 9.35 -8.43 2.62
CA GLY A 253 10.68 -7.80 2.60
C GLY A 253 10.83 -6.66 3.60
N SER A 254 9.75 -5.96 3.92
CA SER A 254 9.77 -4.80 4.81
C SER A 254 9.28 -5.10 6.22
N ALA A 255 8.32 -6.02 6.38
CA ALA A 255 7.60 -6.34 7.61
C ALA A 255 8.32 -7.38 8.48
N LEU A 256 8.98 -8.39 7.88
CA LEU A 256 9.78 -9.35 8.65
C LEU A 256 11.22 -8.87 8.75
N LEU A 257 11.76 -8.88 9.97
CA LEU A 257 13.17 -8.58 10.18
C LEU A 257 14.06 -9.60 9.44
N PRO A 258 15.22 -9.20 8.89
CA PRO A 258 16.04 -10.03 8.00
C PRO A 258 16.34 -11.44 8.51
N GLU A 259 16.67 -11.58 9.80
CA GLU A 259 16.96 -12.89 10.41
C GLU A 259 15.73 -13.79 10.49
N VAL A 260 14.57 -13.23 10.83
CA VAL A 260 13.30 -13.96 10.86
C VAL A 260 12.88 -14.33 9.44
N ARG A 261 12.97 -13.36 8.51
CA ARG A 261 12.60 -13.51 7.11
C ARG A 261 13.36 -14.66 6.44
N ALA A 262 14.69 -14.70 6.59
CA ALA A 262 15.54 -15.74 6.00
C ALA A 262 15.13 -17.17 6.38
N ASN A 263 14.51 -17.35 7.55
CA ASN A 263 14.07 -18.66 8.04
C ASN A 263 12.59 -18.97 7.74
N ARG A 264 11.74 -17.94 7.54
CA ARG A 264 10.27 -18.09 7.60
C ARG A 264 9.53 -17.55 6.38
N GLU A 265 10.17 -16.82 5.47
CA GLU A 265 9.46 -16.20 4.34
C GLU A 265 8.82 -17.22 3.39
N ARG A 266 9.42 -18.41 3.24
CA ARG A 266 8.84 -19.48 2.42
C ARG A 266 7.51 -19.99 2.98
N GLU A 267 7.37 -20.05 4.30
CA GLU A 267 6.11 -20.40 4.96
C GLU A 267 5.02 -19.36 4.67
N VAL A 268 5.36 -18.08 4.77
CA VAL A 268 4.43 -16.97 4.49
C VAL A 268 4.00 -16.97 3.01
N VAL A 269 4.94 -17.18 2.08
CA VAL A 269 4.62 -17.28 0.65
C VAL A 269 3.73 -18.49 0.37
N ASN A 270 4.03 -19.64 0.96
CA ASN A 270 3.22 -20.84 0.77
C ASN A 270 1.80 -20.67 1.35
N HIS A 271 1.66 -19.98 2.48
CA HIS A 271 0.35 -19.65 3.05
C HIS A 271 -0.46 -18.75 2.12
N TYR A 272 0.15 -17.67 1.61
CA TYR A 272 -0.48 -16.82 0.60
C TYR A 272 -0.97 -17.63 -0.61
N VAL A 273 -0.11 -18.51 -1.15
CA VAL A 273 -0.46 -19.39 -2.28
C VAL A 273 -1.64 -20.31 -1.93
N SER A 274 -1.69 -20.85 -0.72
CA SER A 274 -2.81 -21.67 -0.27
C SER A 274 -4.12 -20.88 -0.25
N VAL A 275 -4.12 -19.66 0.29
CA VAL A 275 -5.33 -18.83 0.38
C VAL A 275 -5.77 -18.35 -0.99
N ILE A 276 -4.87 -17.81 -1.82
CA ILE A 276 -5.28 -17.29 -3.14
C ILE A 276 -5.83 -18.40 -4.05
N ASN A 277 -5.37 -19.64 -3.89
CA ASN A 277 -5.88 -20.76 -4.68
C ASN A 277 -7.31 -21.18 -4.29
N THR A 278 -7.86 -20.75 -3.14
CA THR A 278 -9.29 -20.97 -2.85
C THR A 278 -10.20 -20.19 -3.80
N TYR A 279 -9.66 -19.20 -4.51
CA TYR A 279 -10.33 -18.44 -5.58
C TYR A 279 -10.21 -19.09 -6.97
N GLY A 280 -9.59 -20.27 -7.09
CA GLY A 280 -9.45 -20.98 -8.37
C GLY A 280 -8.34 -20.44 -9.28
N VAL A 281 -7.40 -19.65 -8.75
CA VAL A 281 -6.29 -19.04 -9.51
C VAL A 281 -5.31 -20.06 -10.11
N GLY A 282 -5.00 -21.13 -9.38
CA GLY A 282 -4.06 -22.17 -9.82
C GLY A 282 -2.59 -21.75 -9.80
N LEU A 283 -2.21 -20.81 -8.93
CA LEU A 283 -0.83 -20.36 -8.77
C LEU A 283 -0.01 -21.45 -8.04
N THR A 284 1.08 -21.92 -8.66
CA THR A 284 1.96 -22.91 -8.02
C THR A 284 2.90 -22.24 -7.03
N GLN A 285 3.35 -22.99 -6.01
CA GLN A 285 4.32 -22.49 -5.03
C GLN A 285 5.65 -22.08 -5.69
N GLU A 286 6.10 -22.82 -6.71
CA GLU A 286 7.35 -22.51 -7.42
C GLU A 286 7.24 -21.24 -8.27
N GLU A 287 6.11 -21.03 -8.95
CA GLU A 287 5.91 -19.79 -9.71
C GLU A 287 5.76 -18.59 -8.78
N ALA A 288 5.02 -18.74 -7.67
CA ALA A 288 4.92 -17.70 -6.65
C ALA A 288 6.29 -17.36 -6.06
N TRP A 289 7.11 -18.37 -5.75
CA TRP A 289 8.45 -18.17 -5.21
C TRP A 289 9.37 -17.48 -6.21
N ARG A 290 9.34 -17.89 -7.49
CA ARG A 290 10.11 -17.24 -8.55
C ARG A 290 9.74 -15.76 -8.70
N GLN A 291 8.44 -15.45 -8.73
CA GLN A 291 7.96 -14.07 -8.79
C GLN A 291 8.30 -13.29 -7.50
N TYR A 292 8.21 -13.92 -6.33
CA TYR A 292 8.53 -13.30 -5.04
C TYR A 292 9.99 -12.83 -5.03
N ARG A 293 10.91 -13.69 -5.50
CA ARG A 293 12.32 -13.32 -5.68
C ARG A 293 12.49 -12.18 -6.68
N LEU A 294 11.82 -12.26 -7.82
CA LEU A 294 11.86 -11.21 -8.86
C LEU A 294 11.43 -9.86 -8.28
N PHE A 295 10.32 -9.78 -7.56
CA PHE A 295 9.79 -8.51 -7.04
C PHE A 295 10.47 -8.00 -5.76
N SER A 296 11.56 -8.63 -5.28
CA SER A 296 12.32 -8.15 -4.11
C SER A 296 12.92 -6.76 -4.30
N PHE A 297 13.12 -6.32 -5.55
CA PHE A 297 13.60 -4.98 -5.89
C PHE A 297 12.57 -3.86 -5.65
N GLY A 298 11.28 -4.19 -5.51
CA GLY A 298 10.20 -3.19 -5.48
C GLY A 298 10.36 -2.17 -4.35
N GLY A 299 10.60 -2.62 -3.12
CA GLY A 299 10.79 -1.71 -1.99
C GLY A 299 12.14 -0.99 -1.99
N PHE A 300 13.15 -1.54 -2.66
CA PHE A 300 14.41 -0.84 -2.88
C PHE A 300 14.23 0.34 -3.86
N VAL A 301 13.49 0.14 -4.95
CA VAL A 301 13.09 1.24 -5.87
C VAL A 301 12.32 2.31 -5.11
N MET A 302 11.36 1.91 -4.26
CA MET A 302 10.58 2.85 -3.45
C MET A 302 11.49 3.69 -2.54
N ALA A 303 12.44 3.06 -1.84
CA ALA A 303 13.38 3.78 -0.98
C ALA A 303 14.25 4.79 -1.76
N ILE A 304 14.75 4.42 -2.95
CA ILE A 304 15.55 5.32 -3.80
C ILE A 304 14.70 6.52 -4.25
N VAL A 305 13.56 6.26 -4.88
CA VAL A 305 12.77 7.31 -5.53
C VAL A 305 12.09 8.21 -4.51
N ALA A 306 11.44 7.62 -3.50
CA ALA A 306 10.71 8.41 -2.51
C ALA A 306 11.64 9.28 -1.68
N SER A 307 12.78 8.77 -1.21
CA SER A 307 13.73 9.58 -0.41
C SER A 307 14.25 10.79 -1.19
N MET A 308 14.40 10.68 -2.51
CA MET A 308 14.94 11.76 -3.34
C MET A 308 13.91 12.77 -3.82
N LEU A 309 12.62 12.43 -3.78
CA LEU A 309 11.54 13.30 -4.28
C LEU A 309 10.71 13.96 -3.17
N VAL A 310 10.67 13.39 -1.98
CA VAL A 310 9.91 13.96 -0.86
C VAL A 310 10.78 14.87 0.01
N GLU A 311 10.14 15.73 0.79
CA GLU A 311 10.83 16.60 1.75
C GLU A 311 11.66 15.75 2.74
N GLN A 312 12.93 16.15 2.91
CA GLN A 312 13.84 15.46 3.81
C GLN A 312 13.47 15.74 5.26
N THR A 313 13.25 14.67 6.02
CA THR A 313 13.02 14.72 7.47
C THR A 313 13.82 13.61 8.14
N GLU A 314 14.18 13.79 9.42
CA GLU A 314 14.97 12.80 10.17
C GLU A 314 14.29 11.43 10.23
N ARG A 315 12.99 11.40 10.60
CA ARG A 315 12.18 10.19 10.61
C ARG A 315 12.03 9.58 9.20
N GLY A 316 11.85 10.41 8.18
CA GLY A 316 11.78 9.95 6.79
C GLY A 316 13.07 9.27 6.36
N ASP A 317 14.22 9.83 6.71
CA ASP A 317 15.54 9.25 6.43
C ASP A 317 15.76 7.92 7.15
N GLU A 318 15.34 7.80 8.42
CA GLU A 318 15.38 6.54 9.14
C GLU A 318 14.53 5.46 8.46
N MET A 319 13.30 5.81 8.06
CA MET A 319 12.38 4.91 7.38
C MET A 319 12.93 4.45 6.01
N PHE A 320 13.37 5.37 5.16
CA PHE A 320 13.89 5.03 3.83
C PHE A 320 15.19 4.25 3.89
N MET A 321 16.07 4.56 4.85
CA MET A 321 17.30 3.81 5.08
C MET A 321 17.01 2.37 5.57
N ALA A 322 16.09 2.22 6.52
CA ALA A 322 15.66 0.90 6.99
C ALA A 322 15.04 0.08 5.84
N MET A 323 14.19 0.71 5.02
CA MET A 323 13.56 0.09 3.85
C MET A 323 14.62 -0.35 2.82
N ALA A 324 15.57 0.52 2.49
CA ALA A 324 16.64 0.22 1.54
C ALA A 324 17.50 -0.96 2.01
N ASN A 325 17.95 -0.96 3.28
CA ASN A 325 18.76 -2.06 3.82
C ASN A 325 17.97 -3.38 3.88
N ARG A 326 16.70 -3.36 4.31
CA ARG A 326 15.87 -4.58 4.39
C ARG A 326 15.61 -5.21 3.03
N HIS A 327 15.21 -4.41 2.05
CA HIS A 327 15.00 -4.91 0.68
C HIS A 327 16.32 -5.27 0.00
N GLY A 328 17.39 -4.52 0.24
CA GLY A 328 18.73 -4.87 -0.21
C GLY A 328 19.17 -6.25 0.29
N GLN A 329 18.98 -6.53 1.58
CA GLN A 329 19.24 -7.84 2.18
C GLN A 329 18.28 -8.92 1.64
N GLN A 330 17.04 -8.58 1.31
CA GLN A 330 16.10 -9.50 0.64
C GLN A 330 16.61 -9.92 -0.73
N ILE A 331 17.04 -8.96 -1.56
CA ILE A 331 17.62 -9.22 -2.87
C ILE A 331 18.84 -10.15 -2.75
N LEU A 332 19.73 -9.88 -1.80
CA LEU A 332 20.95 -10.65 -1.59
C LEU A 332 20.68 -12.08 -1.13
N GLN A 333 19.85 -12.25 -0.08
CA GLN A 333 19.52 -13.57 0.47
C GLN A 333 18.73 -14.45 -0.50
N LEU A 334 17.89 -13.84 -1.34
CA LEU A 334 17.14 -14.54 -2.37
C LEU A 334 17.93 -14.74 -3.67
N GLU A 335 19.16 -14.25 -3.74
CA GLU A 335 19.99 -14.24 -4.95
C GLU A 335 19.26 -13.63 -6.16
N ALA A 336 18.39 -12.64 -5.93
CA ALA A 336 17.50 -12.09 -6.96
C ALA A 336 18.25 -11.33 -8.08
N GLN A 337 19.53 -11.03 -7.86
CA GLN A 337 20.44 -10.54 -8.89
C GLN A 337 20.58 -11.46 -10.11
N SER A 338 20.16 -12.73 -10.02
CA SER A 338 20.10 -13.66 -11.16
C SER A 338 19.06 -13.24 -12.21
N PHE A 339 18.11 -12.37 -11.87
CA PHE A 339 17.11 -11.83 -12.81
C PHE A 339 17.61 -10.61 -13.59
N LEU A 340 18.84 -10.17 -13.36
CA LEU A 340 19.45 -9.00 -14.02
C LEU A 340 20.38 -9.36 -15.18
N SER A 341 20.41 -10.63 -15.60
CA SER A 341 21.35 -11.18 -16.59
C SER A 341 20.66 -12.02 -17.65
#